data_AF-S6C7Q8-F1
#
_entry.id   AF-S6C7Q8-F1
#
_cell.length_a   1.000
_cell.length_b   1.000
_cell.length_c   1.000
_cell.angle_alpha   90.00
_cell.angle_beta   90.00
_cell.angle_gamma   90.00
#
_symmetry.space_group_name_H-M   'P 1'
#
loop_
_entity.id
_entity.type
_entity.pdbx_description
1 polymer ?
#
loop_
_entity_poly.entity_id
_entity_poly.type
_entity_poly.pdbx_seq_one_letter_code
_entity_poly.pdbx_strand_id
1 'polypeptide(L)'
;MKPEQKYIYYITGESKQSVANSPFLECLRSRGIEVIYMTDPIDEYAVQQIKEFEGKKLKCCTKENLELEDTEEERKNFETLEKEMEPLCRLIKEILHDKVEKVVCGKRFTESPCALVTSEFGWSANMERIMKAQALRDSSFGVSFYVHNALII
;
A
#
# COMPACT_ATOMS: atom_id res chain seq x y z
N MET A 1 12.30 -12.31 -11.02
CA MET A 1 12.62 -10.90 -10.68
C MET A 1 13.36 -10.27 -11.85
N LYS A 2 13.15 -8.98 -12.09
CA LYS A 2 13.93 -8.24 -13.11
C LYS A 2 15.37 -7.96 -12.64
N PRO A 3 16.35 -7.75 -13.56
CA PRO A 3 17.75 -7.46 -13.19
C PRO A 3 17.92 -6.25 -12.26
N GLU A 4 17.18 -5.18 -12.54
CA GLU A 4 17.21 -3.92 -11.79
C GLU A 4 16.56 -4.01 -10.40
N GLN A 5 15.55 -4.89 -10.26
CA GLN A 5 14.63 -4.96 -9.13
C GLN A 5 15.32 -5.22 -7.77
N LYS A 6 15.40 -4.18 -6.94
CA LYS A 6 16.02 -4.17 -5.61
C LYS A 6 15.22 -4.89 -4.52
N TYR A 7 13.89 -4.89 -4.64
CA TYR A 7 12.97 -5.32 -3.58
C TYR A 7 12.16 -6.57 -3.96
N ILE A 8 11.93 -7.43 -2.97
CA ILE A 8 10.95 -8.51 -3.04
C ILE A 8 9.61 -7.94 -2.58
N TYR A 9 8.67 -7.78 -3.49
CA TYR A 9 7.34 -7.25 -3.18
C TYR A 9 6.42 -8.38 -2.72
N TYR A 10 5.65 -8.13 -1.67
CA TYR A 10 4.65 -9.07 -1.18
C TYR A 10 3.36 -8.35 -0.76
N ILE A 11 2.25 -9.08 -0.79
CA ILE A 11 0.97 -8.66 -0.26
C ILE A 11 0.38 -9.79 0.58
N THR A 12 -0.11 -9.43 1.77
CA THR A 12 -0.83 -10.32 2.66
C THR A 12 -2.34 -10.07 2.59
N GLY A 13 -3.14 -11.11 2.83
CA GLY A 13 -4.60 -10.99 2.86
C GLY A 13 -5.31 -12.29 3.23
N GLU A 14 -6.63 -12.33 3.06
CA GLU A 14 -7.46 -13.48 3.43
C GLU A 14 -7.45 -14.63 2.42
N SER A 15 -7.23 -14.31 1.15
CA SER A 15 -7.33 -15.28 0.07
C SER A 15 -6.59 -14.79 -1.16
N LYS A 16 -6.19 -15.74 -2.01
CA LYS A 16 -5.52 -15.46 -3.29
C LYS A 16 -6.34 -14.50 -4.17
N GLN A 17 -7.67 -14.63 -4.17
CA GLN A 17 -8.56 -13.77 -4.95
C GLN A 17 -8.63 -12.35 -4.40
N SER A 18 -8.69 -12.20 -3.07
CA SER A 18 -8.69 -10.89 -2.40
C SER A 18 -7.39 -10.12 -2.72
N VAL A 19 -6.22 -10.74 -2.54
CA VAL A 19 -4.95 -10.07 -2.84
C VAL A 19 -4.73 -9.84 -4.32
N ALA A 20 -5.11 -10.78 -5.20
CA ALA A 20 -4.97 -10.62 -6.65
C ALA A 20 -5.81 -9.47 -7.23
N ASN A 21 -6.94 -9.14 -6.60
CA ASN A 21 -7.79 -8.02 -7.00
C ASN A 21 -7.50 -6.72 -6.22
N SER A 22 -6.38 -6.67 -5.48
CA SER A 22 -6.05 -5.53 -4.63
C SER A 22 -5.52 -4.33 -5.45
N PRO A 23 -5.97 -3.09 -5.14
CA PRO A 23 -5.50 -1.88 -5.83
C PRO A 23 -4.00 -1.63 -5.67
N PHE A 24 -3.38 -2.16 -4.61
CA PHE A 24 -1.93 -2.03 -4.38
C PHE A 24 -1.08 -2.77 -5.42
N LEU A 25 -1.68 -3.59 -6.28
CA LEU A 25 -0.99 -4.35 -7.31
C LEU A 25 -1.07 -3.72 -8.71
N GLU A 26 -1.86 -2.68 -8.92
CA GLU A 26 -2.13 -2.10 -10.25
C GLU A 26 -0.84 -1.66 -10.96
N CYS A 27 -0.07 -0.75 -10.34
CA CYS A 27 1.18 -0.25 -10.90
C CYS A 27 2.29 -1.33 -10.94
N LEU A 28 2.31 -2.26 -9.98
CA LEU A 28 3.25 -3.39 -10.00
C LEU A 28 2.97 -4.33 -11.18
N ARG A 29 1.70 -4.60 -11.47
CA ARG A 29 1.24 -5.42 -12.60
C ARG A 29 1.51 -4.75 -13.94
N SER A 30 1.19 -3.46 -14.10
CA SER A 30 1.45 -2.74 -15.35
C SER A 30 2.94 -2.65 -15.67
N ARG A 31 3.80 -2.56 -14.65
CA ARG A 31 5.26 -2.63 -14.78
C ARG A 31 5.81 -4.07 -14.88
N GLY A 32 4.98 -5.11 -14.85
CA GLY A 32 5.42 -6.51 -14.94
C GLY A 32 6.35 -6.92 -13.79
N ILE A 33 6.09 -6.43 -12.59
CA ILE A 33 6.83 -6.76 -11.36
C ILE A 33 6.12 -7.90 -10.65
N GLU A 34 6.86 -8.95 -10.31
CA GLU A 34 6.34 -10.11 -9.58
C GLU A 34 6.09 -9.75 -8.11
N VAL A 35 4.96 -10.21 -7.58
CA VAL A 35 4.53 -9.98 -6.19
C VAL A 35 4.16 -11.32 -5.55
N ILE A 36 4.70 -11.58 -4.36
CA ILE A 36 4.37 -12.79 -3.59
C ILE A 36 3.01 -12.59 -2.91
N TYR A 37 2.11 -13.55 -3.11
CA TYR A 37 0.81 -13.58 -2.45
C TYR A 37 0.90 -14.45 -1.20
N MET A 38 0.64 -13.85 -0.06
CA MET A 38 0.64 -14.46 1.26
C MET A 38 -0.78 -14.46 1.79
N THR A 39 -1.30 -15.62 2.16
CA THR A 39 -2.73 -15.81 2.45
C THR A 39 -2.99 -16.51 3.78
N ASP A 40 -1.95 -17.07 4.39
CA ASP A 40 -2.09 -17.76 5.65
C ASP A 40 -1.82 -16.76 6.80
N PRO A 41 -2.57 -16.80 7.91
CA PRO A 41 -2.37 -15.85 9.01
C PRO A 41 -0.95 -15.84 9.60
N ILE A 42 -0.20 -16.93 9.45
CA ILE A 42 1.20 -17.04 9.89
C ILE A 42 2.16 -16.19 9.03
N ASP A 43 1.86 -15.99 7.75
CA ASP A 43 2.71 -15.24 6.81
C ASP A 43 2.94 -13.81 7.30
N GLU A 44 1.90 -13.18 7.85
CA GLU A 44 1.91 -11.82 8.39
C GLU A 44 2.90 -11.63 9.55
N TYR A 45 3.19 -12.70 10.31
CA TYR A 45 4.23 -12.69 11.34
C TYR A 45 5.60 -13.06 10.75
N ALA A 46 5.64 -14.00 9.80
CA ALA A 46 6.87 -14.46 9.16
C ALA A 46 7.61 -13.30 8.48
N VAL A 47 6.92 -12.46 7.71
CA VAL A 47 7.51 -11.28 7.02
C VAL A 47 7.99 -10.18 7.96
N GLN A 48 7.58 -10.16 9.23
CA GLN A 48 8.13 -9.22 10.22
C GLN A 48 9.53 -9.66 10.69
N GLN A 49 9.80 -10.96 10.68
CA GLN A 49 11.10 -11.53 11.01
C GLN A 49 12.02 -11.59 9.77
N ILE A 50 11.46 -12.00 8.62
CA ILE A 50 12.17 -12.11 7.34
C ILE A 50 12.24 -10.73 6.69
N LYS A 51 13.18 -9.90 7.14
CA LYS A 51 13.40 -8.54 6.60
C LYS A 51 14.13 -8.54 5.25
N GLU A 52 14.92 -9.57 4.99
CA GLU A 52 15.79 -9.70 3.82
C GLU A 52 15.92 -11.16 3.42
N PHE A 53 16.03 -11.43 2.12
CA PHE A 53 16.34 -12.72 1.54
C PHE A 53 17.31 -12.51 0.36
N GLU A 54 18.43 -13.25 0.34
CA GLU A 54 19.46 -13.16 -0.71
C GLU A 54 19.93 -11.71 -1.02
N GLY A 55 20.12 -10.88 0.02
CA GLY A 55 20.54 -9.48 -0.14
C GLY A 55 19.42 -8.51 -0.54
N LYS A 56 18.18 -8.99 -0.73
CA LYS A 56 17.03 -8.17 -1.13
C LYS A 56 16.02 -8.02 0.00
N LYS A 57 15.67 -6.78 0.31
CA LYS A 57 14.68 -6.46 1.34
C LYS A 57 13.26 -6.77 0.86
N LEU A 58 12.42 -7.21 1.79
CA LEU A 58 11.00 -7.43 1.54
C LEU A 58 10.22 -6.13 1.77
N LYS A 59 9.35 -5.74 0.83
CA LYS A 59 8.48 -4.55 0.90
C LYS A 59 7.01 -4.94 0.73
N CYS A 60 6.16 -4.54 1.67
CA CYS A 60 4.72 -4.80 1.62
C CYS A 60 3.99 -3.80 0.72
N CYS A 61 3.21 -4.28 -0.24
CA CYS A 61 2.45 -3.43 -1.17
C CYS A 61 1.41 -2.54 -0.48
N THR A 62 0.88 -2.96 0.68
CA THR A 62 -0.20 -2.25 1.41
C THR A 62 0.32 -1.16 2.36
N LYS A 63 1.64 -1.03 2.53
CA LYS A 63 2.27 -0.06 3.42
C LYS A 63 2.69 1.20 2.66
N GLU A 64 2.95 2.29 3.38
CA GLU A 64 3.59 3.49 2.82
C GLU A 64 5.04 3.19 2.39
N ASN A 65 5.70 4.17 1.77
CA ASN A 65 7.10 4.06 1.32
C ASN A 65 7.36 2.80 0.45
N LEU A 66 6.36 2.45 -0.38
CA LEU A 66 6.52 1.50 -1.47
C LEU A 66 7.36 2.17 -2.56
N GLU A 67 8.67 1.99 -2.43
CA GLU A 67 9.63 2.38 -3.43
C GLU A 67 9.42 1.53 -4.69
N LEU A 68 9.21 2.21 -5.81
CA LEU A 68 9.25 1.63 -7.14
C LEU A 68 10.45 2.25 -7.86
N GLU A 69 11.06 1.49 -8.76
CA GLU A 69 12.15 1.99 -9.59
C GLU A 69 11.58 2.83 -10.73
N ASP A 70 11.32 4.10 -10.41
CA ASP A 70 10.82 5.10 -11.35
C ASP A 70 11.96 5.61 -12.24
N THR A 71 11.64 5.84 -13.50
CA THR A 71 12.47 6.63 -14.42
C THR A 71 12.51 8.10 -13.99
N GLU A 72 13.45 8.85 -14.57
CA GLU A 72 13.59 10.28 -14.28
C GLU A 72 12.41 11.13 -14.82
N GLU A 73 11.75 10.65 -15.87
CA GLU A 73 10.54 11.26 -16.42
C GLU A 73 9.33 11.00 -15.53
N GLU A 74 9.14 9.76 -15.06
CA GLU A 74 8.08 9.42 -14.10
C GLU A 74 8.20 10.22 -12.79
N ARG A 75 9.42 10.42 -12.28
CA ARG A 75 9.65 11.29 -11.11
C ARG A 75 9.15 12.72 -11.35
N LYS A 76 9.54 13.36 -12.46
CA LYS A 76 9.17 14.75 -12.78
C LYS A 76 7.67 14.92 -13.03
N ASN A 77 7.05 13.94 -13.70
CA ASN A 77 5.62 13.93 -13.93
C ASN A 77 4.86 13.79 -12.61
N PHE A 78 5.33 12.92 -11.69
CA PHE A 78 4.75 12.79 -10.35
C PHE A 78 4.93 14.06 -9.50
N GLU A 79 6.11 14.70 -9.48
CA GLU A 79 6.34 15.96 -8.75
C GLU A 79 5.46 17.12 -9.24
N THR A 80 5.04 17.09 -10.51
CA THR A 80 4.09 18.06 -11.07
C THR A 80 2.69 17.74 -10.60
N LEU A 81 2.25 16.48 -10.77
CA LEU A 81 0.94 16.01 -10.34
C LEU A 81 0.71 16.18 -8.83
N GLU A 82 1.73 15.94 -8.00
CA GLU A 82 1.64 16.09 -6.55
C GLU A 82 1.32 17.53 -6.14
N LYS A 83 1.93 18.52 -6.81
CA LYS A 83 1.65 19.96 -6.60
C LYS A 83 0.26 20.35 -7.10
N GLU A 84 -0.16 19.83 -8.26
CA GLU A 84 -1.51 20.07 -8.80
C GLU A 84 -2.61 19.47 -7.90
N MET A 85 -2.34 18.32 -7.29
CA MET A 85 -3.28 17.62 -6.41
C MET A 85 -3.22 18.07 -4.94
N GLU A 86 -2.25 18.89 -4.54
CA GLU A 86 -2.10 19.39 -3.15
C GLU A 86 -3.38 20.07 -2.62
N PRO A 87 -4.08 20.96 -3.37
CA PRO A 87 -5.31 21.59 -2.90
C PRO A 87 -6.45 20.59 -2.67
N LEU A 88 -6.54 19.57 -3.52
CA LEU A 88 -7.54 18.49 -3.38
C LEU A 88 -7.22 17.60 -2.19
N CYS A 89 -5.95 17.22 -1.99
CA CYS A 89 -5.52 16.45 -0.82
C CYS A 89 -5.82 17.20 0.48
N ARG A 90 -5.60 18.53 0.51
CA ARG A 90 -5.93 19.40 1.64
C ARG A 90 -7.43 19.41 1.92
N LEU A 91 -8.27 19.65 0.90
CA LEU A 91 -9.73 19.63 1.02
C LEU A 91 -10.26 18.28 1.55
N ILE A 92 -9.72 17.15 1.06
CA ILE A 92 -10.11 15.82 1.53
C ILE A 92 -9.67 15.60 2.98
N LYS A 93 -8.48 16.05 3.37
CA LYS A 93 -8.02 16.00 4.77
C LYS A 93 -8.87 16.88 5.69
N GLU A 94 -9.31 18.05 5.22
CA GLU A 94 -10.28 18.91 5.93
C GLU A 94 -11.63 18.19 6.13
N ILE A 95 -12.19 17.57 5.08
CA ILE A 95 -13.46 16.83 5.17
C ILE A 95 -13.37 15.60 6.10
N LEU A 96 -12.25 14.88 6.07
CA LEU A 96 -12.06 13.65 6.85
C LEU A 96 -11.59 13.90 8.29
N HIS A 97 -11.08 15.10 8.60
CA HIS A 97 -10.58 15.50 9.92
C HIS A 97 -9.67 14.43 10.55
N ASP A 98 -10.06 13.88 11.70
CA ASP A 98 -9.30 12.92 12.50
C ASP A 98 -9.48 11.46 12.05
N LYS A 99 -10.29 11.19 11.02
CA LYS A 99 -10.52 9.83 10.49
C LYS A 99 -9.34 9.27 9.71
N VAL A 100 -8.41 10.13 9.27
CA VAL A 100 -7.21 9.76 8.53
C VAL A 100 -6.03 10.57 9.05
N GLU A 101 -4.84 9.97 9.11
CA GLU A 101 -3.64 10.69 9.55
C GLU A 101 -3.26 11.79 8.56
N LYS A 102 -3.07 11.42 7.29
CA LYS A 102 -2.68 12.28 6.17
C LYS A 102 -3.40 11.86 4.89
N VAL A 103 -3.51 12.78 3.94
CA VAL A 103 -3.98 12.53 2.57
C VAL A 103 -2.90 13.06 1.63
N VAL A 104 -2.41 12.22 0.72
CA VAL A 104 -1.35 12.55 -0.24
C VAL A 104 -1.64 11.91 -1.60
N CYS A 105 -1.03 12.45 -2.66
CA CYS A 105 -1.13 11.87 -4.00
C CYS A 105 -0.44 10.49 -4.06
N GLY A 106 -1.10 9.49 -4.64
CA GLY A 106 -0.55 8.14 -4.79
C GLY A 106 -0.02 7.87 -6.20
N LYS A 107 1.27 7.51 -6.32
CA LYS A 107 1.93 7.12 -7.59
C LYS A 107 1.69 5.68 -8.08
N ARG A 108 0.90 4.91 -7.33
CA ARG A 108 0.87 3.43 -7.42
C ARG A 108 -0.48 2.81 -7.76
N PHE A 109 -1.47 3.66 -8.03
CA PHE A 109 -2.81 3.32 -8.47
C PHE A 109 -2.99 3.85 -9.89
N THR A 110 -3.74 3.15 -10.74
CA THR A 110 -3.98 3.52 -12.14
C THR A 110 -5.46 3.45 -12.50
N GLU A 111 -6.19 2.50 -11.92
CA GLU A 111 -7.63 2.29 -12.14
C GLU A 111 -8.43 2.66 -10.88
N SER A 112 -7.89 2.35 -9.69
CA SER A 112 -8.59 2.62 -8.44
C SER A 112 -8.52 4.09 -8.03
N PRO A 113 -9.66 4.71 -7.64
CA PRO A 113 -9.72 6.12 -7.31
C PRO A 113 -9.09 6.45 -5.95
N CYS A 114 -8.80 5.46 -5.12
CA CYS A 114 -8.33 5.61 -3.75
C CYS A 114 -7.98 4.27 -3.09
N ALA A 115 -7.19 4.30 -2.00
CA ALA A 115 -6.93 3.12 -1.16
C ALA A 115 -6.48 3.47 0.27
N LEU A 116 -6.76 2.61 1.25
CA LEU A 116 -6.26 2.73 2.63
C LEU A 116 -4.80 2.25 2.76
N VAL A 117 -3.87 3.11 3.15
CA VAL A 117 -2.46 2.75 3.32
C VAL A 117 -2.07 2.77 4.79
N THR A 118 -1.35 1.73 5.22
CA THR A 118 -0.84 1.59 6.59
C THR A 118 0.60 2.09 6.70
N SER A 119 1.02 2.53 7.89
CA SER A 119 2.39 3.05 8.07
C SER A 119 3.46 1.97 7.92
N GLU A 120 4.71 2.37 7.65
CA GLU A 120 5.79 1.43 7.30
C GLU A 120 6.09 0.47 8.47
N PHE A 121 5.99 0.96 9.70
CA PHE A 121 6.24 0.19 10.92
C PHE A 121 4.97 -0.26 11.67
N GLY A 122 3.79 0.22 11.28
CA GLY A 122 2.51 -0.13 11.89
C GLY A 122 1.99 -1.52 11.49
N TRP A 123 0.82 -1.88 12.02
CA TRP A 123 0.07 -3.05 11.57
C TRP A 123 -0.46 -2.82 10.15
N SER A 124 -0.44 -3.85 9.30
CA SER A 124 -1.22 -3.87 8.07
C SER A 124 -2.71 -4.04 8.39
N ALA A 125 -3.61 -3.75 7.45
CA ALA A 125 -5.04 -4.04 7.63
C ALA A 125 -5.32 -5.55 7.84
N ASN A 126 -4.50 -6.43 7.25
CA ASN A 126 -4.63 -7.87 7.45
C ASN A 126 -4.10 -8.29 8.84
N MET A 127 -3.01 -7.69 9.34
CA MET A 127 -2.56 -7.88 10.72
C MET A 127 -3.58 -7.33 11.71
N GLU A 128 -4.14 -6.13 11.48
CA GLU A 128 -5.20 -5.57 12.32
C GLU A 128 -6.42 -6.50 12.38
N ARG A 129 -6.79 -7.14 11.27
CA ARG A 129 -7.85 -8.16 11.22
C ARG A 129 -7.49 -9.44 11.97
N ILE A 130 -6.29 -9.99 11.75
CA ILE A 130 -5.80 -11.19 12.46
C ILE A 130 -5.74 -10.91 13.96
N MET A 131 -5.18 -9.76 14.35
CA MET A 131 -5.23 -9.23 15.70
C MET A 131 -6.68 -9.15 16.14
N LYS A 132 -7.58 -8.39 15.51
CA LYS A 132 -9.00 -8.29 15.89
C LYS A 132 -9.73 -9.62 16.01
N ALA A 133 -9.32 -10.70 15.34
CA ALA A 133 -9.89 -12.04 15.51
C ALA A 133 -9.24 -12.88 16.63
N GLN A 134 -8.04 -12.52 17.09
CA GLN A 134 -7.33 -13.08 18.26
C GLN A 134 -7.56 -12.27 19.55
N ALA A 135 -7.50 -10.93 19.43
CA ALA A 135 -8.45 -9.98 20.01
C ALA A 135 -9.89 -10.31 19.58
N LEU A 136 -10.90 -9.49 19.92
CA LEU A 136 -12.31 -9.92 20.10
C LEU A 136 -12.50 -11.05 21.13
N ARG A 137 -11.43 -11.79 21.45
CA ARG A 137 -11.03 -12.04 22.84
C ARG A 137 -10.73 -10.74 23.61
N ASP A 138 -10.04 -9.73 23.02
CA ASP A 138 -9.75 -8.37 23.60
C ASP A 138 -9.28 -7.27 22.57
N SER A 139 -10.10 -6.27 22.18
CA SER A 139 -9.94 -5.29 21.02
C SER A 139 -8.76 -4.24 21.03
N SER A 140 -8.43 -3.35 20.05
CA SER A 140 -9.19 -2.64 18.95
C SER A 140 -8.36 -2.05 17.74
N PHE A 141 -8.26 -0.70 17.56
CA PHE A 141 -7.54 0.19 16.57
C PHE A 141 -7.87 0.19 15.04
N GLY A 142 -7.31 1.11 14.22
CA GLY A 142 -7.79 1.47 12.84
C GLY A 142 -6.80 2.15 11.83
N VAL A 143 -7.32 2.65 10.68
CA VAL A 143 -6.61 2.77 9.37
C VAL A 143 -6.71 4.16 8.65
N SER A 144 -5.73 4.55 7.78
CA SER A 144 -5.63 5.84 7.04
C SER A 144 -5.80 5.74 5.50
N PHE A 145 -6.34 6.78 4.82
CA PHE A 145 -6.88 6.75 3.42
C PHE A 145 -6.13 7.66 2.41
N TYR A 146 -5.91 7.21 1.17
CA TYR A 146 -5.21 7.91 0.06
C TYR A 146 -6.12 7.99 -1.17
N VAL A 147 -5.99 9.01 -2.04
CA VAL A 147 -6.88 9.26 -3.21
C VAL A 147 -6.08 9.53 -4.49
N HIS A 148 -6.63 9.12 -5.64
CA HIS A 148 -6.10 9.29 -7.00
C HIS A 148 -7.26 9.49 -8.00
N ASN A 149 -7.45 10.70 -8.54
CA ASN A 149 -8.52 11.09 -9.47
C ASN A 149 -9.98 11.05 -8.93
N ALA A 150 -10.66 12.19 -9.04
CA ALA A 150 -12.05 12.36 -8.63
C ALA A 150 -13.03 12.14 -9.79
N LEU A 151 -13.90 11.14 -9.67
CA LEU A 151 -15.07 11.04 -10.55
C LEU A 151 -16.17 11.95 -10.01
N ILE A 152 -16.56 12.96 -10.78
CA ILE A 152 -17.67 13.86 -10.45
C ILE A 152 -18.99 13.15 -10.73
N ILE A 153 -19.88 13.12 -9.74
CA ILE A 153 -21.33 12.91 -9.86
C ILE A 153 -22.00 14.09 -9.14
#